data_AF-A0A2H6ELU5-F1
#
_entry.id   AF-A0A2H6ELU5-F1
#
_cell.length_a   1.000
_cell.length_b   1.000
_cell.length_c   1.000
_cell.angle_alpha   90.00
_cell.angle_beta   90.00
_cell.angle_gamma   90.00
#
_symmetry.space_group_name_H-M   'P 1'
#
loop_
_entity.id
_entity.type
_entity.pdbx_description
1 polymer ?
#
loop_
_entity_poly.entity_id
_entity_poly.type
_entity_poly.pdbx_seq_one_letter_code
_entity_poly.pdbx_strand_id
1 'polypeptide(L)'
;MKLIRVNTFEVSPSSKSELISKVKRIEKDLRKKNWQRLVMTKAKGEITSIFVKTGKNTNKFVGLAIMSIDEDGEASFVNIVGNIDMKTIGKLSNKFDIPGLDSLNNK
;
A
#
# COMPACT_ATOMS: atom_id res chain seq x y z
N MET A 1 10.10 2.95 -18.00
CA MET A 1 9.36 1.70 -17.73
C MET A 1 8.76 1.78 -16.32
N LYS A 2 7.53 1.27 -16.14
CA LYS A 2 6.89 1.12 -14.81
C LYS A 2 6.82 -0.38 -14.51
N LEU A 3 7.32 -0.82 -13.37
CA LEU A 3 7.21 -2.20 -12.90
C LEU A 3 6.07 -2.26 -11.91
N ILE A 4 5.04 -3.06 -12.21
CA ILE A 4 3.89 -3.28 -11.33
C ILE A 4 3.90 -4.75 -10.95
N ARG A 5 3.91 -5.02 -9.64
CA ARG A 5 3.75 -6.36 -9.08
C ARG A 5 2.58 -6.38 -8.12
N VAL A 6 1.66 -7.31 -8.34
CA VAL A 6 0.49 -7.55 -7.49
C VAL A 6 0.58 -8.99 -7.02
N ASN A 7 0.41 -9.23 -5.73
CA ASN A 7 0.23 -10.58 -5.19
C ASN A 7 -0.99 -10.53 -4.27
N THR A 8 -1.94 -11.43 -4.48
CA THR A 8 -3.15 -11.57 -3.67
C THR A 8 -3.20 -12.98 -3.12
N PHE A 9 -3.60 -13.11 -1.86
CA PHE A 9 -3.66 -14.37 -1.14
C PHE A 9 -4.98 -14.47 -0.39
N GLU A 10 -5.55 -15.66 -0.36
CA GLU A 10 -6.64 -15.97 0.56
C GLU A 10 -6.08 -16.14 1.99
N VAL A 11 -6.82 -15.68 2.98
CA VAL A 11 -6.44 -15.54 4.38
C VAL A 11 -7.48 -16.26 5.22
N SER A 12 -7.12 -17.46 5.67
CA SER A 12 -7.92 -18.15 6.66
C SER A 12 -7.94 -17.41 8.00
N PRO A 13 -8.99 -17.56 8.82
CA PRO A 13 -9.02 -17.01 10.18
C PRO A 13 -7.81 -17.43 11.03
N SER A 14 -7.32 -18.66 10.83
CA SER A 14 -6.15 -19.22 11.53
C SER A 14 -4.82 -18.56 11.14
N SER A 15 -4.70 -18.02 9.92
CA SER A 15 -3.46 -17.40 9.42
C SER A 15 -3.44 -15.86 9.55
N LYS A 16 -4.59 -15.24 9.85
CA LYS A 16 -4.75 -13.79 9.96
C LYS A 16 -3.77 -13.12 10.93
N SER A 17 -3.58 -13.69 12.12
CA SER A 17 -2.68 -13.13 13.14
C SER A 17 -1.20 -13.12 12.69
N GLU A 18 -0.77 -14.22 12.06
CA GLU A 18 0.58 -14.34 11.50
C GLU A 18 0.79 -13.35 10.36
N LEU A 19 -0.20 -13.21 9.48
CA LEU A 19 -0.16 -12.27 8.37
C LEU A 19 -0.05 -10.82 8.84
N ILE A 20 -0.85 -10.41 9.82
CA ILE A 20 -0.76 -9.08 10.44
C ILE A 20 0.65 -8.83 11.00
N SER A 21 1.25 -9.85 11.63
CA SER A 21 2.62 -9.77 12.16
C SER A 21 3.66 -9.61 11.05
N LYS A 22 3.50 -10.33 9.93
CA LYS A 22 4.35 -10.17 8.73
C LYS A 22 4.22 -8.76 8.13
N VAL A 23 2.99 -8.23 8.01
CA VAL A 23 2.76 -6.86 7.52
C VAL A 23 3.46 -5.84 8.41
N LYS A 24 3.29 -5.91 9.74
CA LYS A 24 3.99 -5.00 10.67
C LYS A 24 5.51 -5.03 10.50
N ARG A 25 6.09 -6.20 10.23
CA ARG A 25 7.53 -6.34 9.95
C ARG A 25 7.91 -5.65 8.64
N ILE A 26 7.15 -5.89 7.56
CA ILE A 26 7.37 -5.23 6.26
C ILE A 26 7.30 -3.71 6.41
N GLU A 27 6.31 -3.18 7.13
CA GLU A 27 6.19 -1.75 7.36
C GLU A 27 7.40 -1.15 8.09
N LYS A 28 7.93 -1.87 9.09
CA LYS A 28 9.14 -1.46 9.81
C LYS A 28 10.33 -1.41 8.85
N ASP A 29 10.47 -2.39 7.97
CA ASP A 29 11.56 -2.45 6.99
C ASP A 29 11.42 -1.38 5.89
N LEU A 30 10.20 -1.07 5.46
CA LEU A 30 9.91 0.04 4.55
C LEU A 30 10.36 1.36 5.15
N ARG A 31 9.98 1.66 6.41
CA ARG A 31 10.39 2.87 7.12
C ARG A 31 11.92 3.00 7.22
N LYS A 32 12.62 1.91 7.58
CA LYS A 32 14.10 1.88 7.60
C LYS A 32 14.74 2.17 6.24
N LYS A 33 14.03 1.84 5.15
CA LYS A 33 14.47 2.06 3.76
C LYS A 33 13.99 3.40 3.20
N ASN A 34 13.65 4.37 4.06
CA ASN A 34 13.18 5.72 3.71
C ASN A 34 11.90 5.71 2.87
N TRP A 35 11.00 4.75 3.12
CA TRP A 35 9.63 4.84 2.63
C TRP A 35 8.78 5.60 3.65
N GLN A 36 7.94 6.50 3.15
CA GLN A 36 7.02 7.31 3.93
C GLN A 36 5.63 6.69 3.87
N ARG A 37 5.00 6.52 5.03
CA ARG A 37 3.58 6.12 5.08
C ARG A 37 2.73 7.34 4.71
N LEU A 38 1.92 7.23 3.66
CA LEU A 38 0.95 8.27 3.32
C LEU A 38 -0.40 8.03 4.00
N VAL A 39 -0.86 6.78 3.97
CA VAL A 39 -2.19 6.41 4.48
C VAL A 39 -2.04 5.14 5.31
N MET A 40 -2.77 5.11 6.43
CA MET A 40 -3.12 3.87 7.11
C MET A 40 -4.57 3.99 7.55
N THR A 41 -5.39 3.05 7.09
CA THR A 41 -6.77 2.91 7.50
C THR A 41 -6.91 1.59 8.24
N LYS A 42 -7.74 1.64 9.29
CA LYS A 42 -8.17 0.47 10.03
C LYS A 42 -9.64 0.64 10.35
N ALA A 43 -10.50 -0.02 9.59
CA ALA A 43 -11.95 0.10 9.71
C ALA A 43 -12.59 -1.25 9.41
N LYS A 44 -13.61 -1.65 10.21
CA LYS A 44 -14.36 -2.90 10.00
C LYS A 44 -13.45 -4.09 9.70
N GLY A 45 -12.39 -4.23 10.52
CA GLY A 45 -11.28 -5.19 10.42
C GLY A 45 -10.52 -5.31 9.10
N GLU A 46 -10.75 -4.40 8.16
CA GLU A 46 -9.85 -4.13 7.07
C GLU A 46 -8.67 -3.29 7.57
N ILE A 47 -7.46 -3.64 7.15
CA ILE A 47 -6.24 -2.90 7.40
C ILE A 47 -5.60 -2.59 6.06
N THR A 48 -5.56 -1.32 5.69
CA THR A 48 -4.89 -0.87 4.48
C THR A 48 -3.78 0.13 4.80
N SER A 49 -2.58 -0.14 4.29
CA SER A 49 -1.36 0.61 4.55
C SER A 49 -0.66 0.96 3.24
N ILE A 50 -0.35 2.24 3.07
CA ILE A 50 0.16 2.78 1.80
C ILE A 50 1.42 3.58 2.05
N PHE A 51 2.46 3.22 1.31
CA PHE A 51 3.78 3.78 1.42
C PHE A 51 4.27 4.29 0.08
N VAL A 52 4.98 5.41 0.10
CA VAL A 52 5.67 5.96 -1.06
C VAL A 52 7.15 6.08 -0.81
N LYS A 53 7.91 6.01 -1.89
CA LYS A 53 9.33 6.32 -1.91
C LYS A 53 9.56 7.55 -2.79
N THR A 54 10.17 8.57 -2.23
CA THR A 54 10.55 9.77 -2.96
C THR A 54 11.95 9.60 -3.56
N GLY A 55 12.15 10.04 -4.81
CA GLY A 55 13.46 10.01 -5.45
C GLY A 55 14.43 10.96 -4.75
N LYS A 56 15.70 10.56 -4.58
CA LYS A 56 16.68 11.34 -3.80
C LYS A 56 16.89 12.78 -4.27
N ASN A 57 16.59 13.09 -5.54
CA ASN A 57 16.78 14.41 -6.16
C ASN A 57 15.54 14.90 -6.94
N THR A 58 14.35 14.37 -6.62
CA THR A 58 13.11 14.73 -7.33
C THR A 58 11.96 14.78 -6.36
N ASN A 59 11.04 15.75 -6.49
CA ASN A 59 9.74 15.72 -5.80
C ASN A 59 8.77 14.69 -6.40
N LYS A 60 9.30 13.69 -7.11
CA LYS A 60 8.52 12.63 -7.76
C LYS A 60 8.61 11.36 -6.93
N PHE A 61 7.49 10.64 -6.84
CA PHE A 61 7.48 9.32 -6.25
C PHE A 61 8.11 8.33 -7.23
N VAL A 62 9.07 7.55 -6.73
CA VAL A 62 9.77 6.50 -7.48
C VAL A 62 9.27 5.09 -7.10
N GLY A 63 8.43 5.00 -6.07
CA GLY A 63 7.85 3.75 -5.61
C GLY A 63 6.55 3.96 -4.84
N LEU A 64 5.64 3.01 -4.97
CA LEU A 64 4.37 2.91 -4.23
C LEU A 64 4.20 1.46 -3.76
N ALA A 65 3.95 1.27 -2.48
CA ALA A 65 3.63 -0.02 -1.90
C ALA A 65 2.28 0.06 -1.17
N ILE A 66 1.37 -0.84 -1.49
CA ILE A 66 0.04 -0.95 -0.87
C ILE A 66 -0.05 -2.35 -0.27
N MET A 67 -0.50 -2.41 0.97
CA MET A 67 -0.79 -3.65 1.68
C MET A 67 -2.20 -3.54 2.24
N SER A 68 -3.11 -4.39 1.80
CA SER A 68 -4.47 -4.47 2.30
C SER A 68 -4.73 -5.89 2.81
N ILE A 69 -5.42 -6.00 3.94
CA ILE A 69 -5.95 -7.23 4.50
C ILE A 69 -7.39 -6.94 4.88
N ASP A 70 -8.35 -7.72 4.39
CA ASP A 70 -9.76 -7.53 4.71
C ASP A 70 -10.23 -8.43 5.89
N GLU A 71 -11.53 -8.35 6.19
CA GLU A 71 -12.19 -9.32 7.07
C GLU A 71 -12.61 -10.60 6.37
N ASP A 72 -12.91 -10.54 5.07
CA ASP A 72 -13.50 -11.61 4.27
C ASP A 72 -12.50 -12.69 3.84
N GLY A 73 -11.22 -12.51 4.15
CA GLY A 73 -10.18 -13.49 3.94
C GLY A 73 -9.34 -13.26 2.69
N GLU A 74 -9.10 -12.03 2.26
CA GLU A 74 -8.11 -11.69 1.24
C GLU A 74 -7.05 -10.73 1.76
N ALA A 75 -5.84 -10.89 1.22
CA ALA A 75 -4.75 -9.95 1.41
C ALA A 75 -4.06 -9.64 0.09
N SER A 76 -3.97 -8.35 -0.20
CA SER A 76 -3.40 -7.83 -1.43
C SER A 76 -2.15 -6.99 -1.17
N PHE A 77 -1.08 -7.31 -1.89
CA PHE A 77 0.21 -6.67 -1.83
C PHE A 77 0.58 -6.14 -3.21
N VAL A 78 0.54 -4.81 -3.35
CA VAL A 78 0.89 -4.13 -4.59
C VAL A 78 2.20 -3.38 -4.40
N ASN A 79 3.14 -3.55 -5.33
CA ASN A 79 4.36 -2.77 -5.41
C ASN A 79 4.54 -2.22 -6.82
N ILE A 80 4.68 -0.91 -6.92
CA ILE A 80 4.88 -0.18 -8.17
C ILE A 80 6.20 0.56 -8.07
N VAL A 81 7.08 0.36 -9.05
CA VAL A 81 8.38 1.02 -9.15
C VAL A 81 8.46 1.76 -10.47
N GLY A 82 8.89 3.02 -10.42
CA GLY A 82 9.01 3.89 -11.57
C GLY A 82 8.58 5.31 -11.23
N ASN A 83 8.56 6.21 -12.22
CA ASN A 83 8.10 7.58 -12.02
C ASN A 83 6.56 7.59 -11.86
N ILE A 84 6.09 7.87 -10.65
CA ILE A 84 4.68 7.85 -10.25
C ILE A 84 4.27 9.30 -9.93
N ASP A 85 3.27 9.78 -10.65
CA ASP A 85 2.59 11.02 -10.34
C ASP A 85 1.36 10.78 -9.45
N MET A 86 0.88 11.84 -8.79
CA MET A 86 -0.30 11.75 -7.91
C MET A 86 -1.57 11.34 -8.64
N LYS A 87 -1.71 11.73 -9.92
CA LYS A 87 -2.84 11.32 -10.76
C LYS A 87 -2.90 9.80 -10.95
N THR A 88 -1.76 9.13 -11.06
CA THR A 88 -1.66 7.67 -11.16
C THR A 88 -2.12 7.02 -9.85
N ILE A 89 -1.79 7.61 -8.70
CA ILE A 89 -2.23 7.13 -7.39
C ILE A 89 -3.75 7.26 -7.26
N GLY A 90 -4.34 8.40 -7.61
CA GLY A 90 -5.80 8.58 -7.61
C GLY A 90 -6.53 7.57 -8.51
N LYS A 91 -5.99 7.23 -9.70
CA LYS A 91 -6.57 6.20 -10.57
C LYS A 91 -6.51 4.79 -9.96
N LEU A 92 -5.49 4.49 -9.16
CA LEU A 92 -5.40 3.23 -8.43
C LEU A 92 -6.45 3.17 -7.31
N SER A 93 -6.68 4.28 -6.59
CA SER A 93 -7.75 4.39 -5.60
C SER A 93 -9.09 3.91 -6.17
N ASN A 94 -9.51 4.53 -7.27
CA ASN A 94 -10.82 4.27 -7.88
C ASN A 94 -10.95 2.84 -8.43
N LYS A 95 -9.86 2.23 -8.88
CA LYS A 95 -9.89 0.88 -9.48
C LYS A 95 -9.88 -0.23 -8.45
N PHE A 96 -9.27 0.02 -7.28
CA PHE A 96 -9.07 -0.98 -6.23
C PHE A 96 -9.89 -0.68 -4.96
N ASP A 97 -10.77 0.32 -5.02
CA ASP A 97 -11.62 0.79 -3.91
C ASP A 97 -10.84 1.00 -2.60
N ILE A 98 -9.66 1.61 -2.70
CA ILE A 98 -8.72 1.71 -1.57
C ILE A 98 -9.14 2.88 -0.65
N PRO A 99 -9.63 2.63 0.58
CA PRO A 99 -10.11 3.69 1.45
C PRO A 99 -8.98 4.63 1.88
N GLY A 100 -9.22 5.94 1.83
CA GLY A 100 -8.30 6.97 2.35
C GLY A 100 -7.36 7.61 1.33
N LEU A 101 -7.24 7.06 0.11
CA LEU A 101 -6.47 7.71 -0.96
C LEU A 101 -7.15 8.94 -1.55
N ASP A 102 -8.49 9.00 -1.53
CA ASP A 102 -9.26 10.13 -2.06
C ASP A 102 -8.90 11.44 -1.36
N SER A 103 -8.47 11.35 -0.09
CA SER A 103 -7.97 12.50 0.68
C SER A 103 -6.67 13.10 0.13
N LEU A 104 -5.90 12.34 -0.66
CA LEU A 104 -4.66 12.79 -1.31
C LEU A 104 -4.91 13.50 -2.65
N ASN A 105 -6.09 13.37 -3.24
CA ASN A 105 -6.42 13.98 -4.54
C ASN A 105 -6.76 15.49 -4.42
N ASN A 106 -6.95 16.00 -3.20
CA ASN A 106 -7.39 17.37 -2.89
C ASN A 106 -6.29 18.27 -2.28
N LYS A 107 -5.02 17.85 -2.32
CA LYS A 107 -3.86 18.67 -1.89
C LYS A 107 -2.88 18.86 -3.03
#